data_AF-A0A0E0AGS2-F1
#
_entry.id   AF-A0A0E0AGS2-F1
#
_cell.length_a   1.000
_cell.length_b   1.000
_cell.length_c   1.000
_cell.angle_alpha   90.00
_cell.angle_beta   90.00
_cell.angle_gamma   90.00
#
_symmetry.space_group_name_H-M   'P 1'
#
loop_
_entity.id
_entity.type
_entity.pdbx_description
1 polymer ?
#
loop_
_entity_poly.entity_id
_entity_poly.type
_entity_poly.pdbx_seq_one_letter_code
_entity_poly.pdbx_strand_id
1 'polypeptide(L)'
;MLPATSTVPPTSPLPHSRTAPRRHLRAGLLHGSVATAAVVRACGVMTGHRRRMGSVRASPGAGGWEVAMADKEGVGVERLVEVAQRAADAAGEVLRKYFRQRVEIIDKEDQSPVTIADREAEEAMVSVILKSFPSHAVFGEENGWRCVEKSADYVWVLDPIDGTKSFITGKPLFGTLISLLYKGKPVIGIIDQPILRERWVGVDGMKTTLNGQEISVRPCNVLAQAYLYTTSPHLFAGEAEDAFIRVRDKVKVPLYGCDCYAYALLASGFVDLVVESGLKPYDFLSLVPVIEGAGGSITDWKGNKLHWPVSAESRPESFNVVASGDARVHKQALDALQWH
;
A
#
# COMPACT_ATOMS: atom_id res chain seq x y z
N MET A 1 24.62 -65.95 5.67
CA MET A 1 24.60 -64.65 4.98
C MET A 1 24.48 -63.55 6.03
N LEU A 2 25.32 -62.52 5.88
CA LEU A 2 25.58 -61.33 6.71
C LEU A 2 24.32 -60.44 6.96
N PRO A 3 24.36 -59.34 7.76
CA PRO A 3 24.61 -59.28 9.20
C PRO A 3 23.81 -58.17 9.96
N ALA A 4 24.06 -58.10 11.27
CA ALA A 4 24.22 -56.90 12.13
C ALA A 4 23.08 -55.86 12.31
N THR A 5 22.50 -55.94 13.51
CA THR A 5 21.85 -54.90 14.29
C THR A 5 22.76 -53.68 14.52
N SER A 6 22.24 -52.48 14.24
CA SER A 6 22.84 -51.19 14.65
C SER A 6 22.07 -50.62 15.85
N THR A 7 22.81 -50.35 16.91
CA THR A 7 22.39 -49.81 18.20
C THR A 7 22.51 -48.29 18.20
N VAL A 8 21.40 -47.59 18.46
CA VAL A 8 21.38 -46.14 18.71
C VAL A 8 21.56 -45.90 20.21
N PRO A 9 22.53 -45.10 20.67
CA PRO A 9 22.70 -44.78 22.09
C PRO A 9 21.75 -43.67 22.55
N PRO A 10 21.32 -43.66 23.82
CA PRO A 10 20.46 -42.61 24.37
C PRO A 10 21.23 -41.32 24.65
N THR A 11 20.59 -40.19 24.39
CA THR A 11 21.08 -38.85 24.70
C THR A 11 20.97 -38.55 26.20
N SER A 12 22.06 -38.09 26.80
CA SER A 12 22.15 -37.69 28.20
C SER A 12 21.34 -36.42 28.52
N PRO A 13 20.79 -36.28 29.73
CA PRO A 13 20.03 -35.11 30.17
C PRO A 13 20.94 -33.93 30.56
N LEU A 14 20.49 -32.71 30.24
CA LEU A 14 21.11 -31.45 30.69
C LEU A 14 20.91 -31.25 32.22
N PRO A 15 21.92 -30.73 32.94
CA PRO A 15 21.79 -30.49 34.37
C PRO A 15 21.07 -29.18 34.71
N HIS A 16 20.26 -29.25 35.77
CA HIS A 16 19.60 -28.11 36.41
C HIS A 16 20.56 -27.25 37.27
N SER A 17 20.19 -25.96 37.33
CA SER A 17 20.37 -25.01 38.43
C SER A 17 21.69 -24.24 38.54
N ARG A 18 21.59 -22.89 38.59
CA ARG A 18 21.76 -22.11 39.84
C ARG A 18 21.50 -20.60 39.65
N THR A 19 20.57 -20.11 40.47
CA THR A 19 20.59 -18.84 41.23
C THR A 19 20.81 -17.49 40.53
N ALA A 20 19.75 -16.67 40.59
CA ALA A 20 19.80 -15.21 40.48
C ALA A 20 20.54 -14.54 41.66
N PRO A 21 20.91 -13.25 41.50
CA PRO A 21 20.71 -12.28 42.56
C PRO A 21 19.81 -11.13 42.11
N ARG A 22 18.77 -10.91 42.92
CA ARG A 22 17.88 -9.75 42.93
C ARG A 22 18.71 -8.46 43.00
N ARG A 23 18.51 -7.52 42.06
CA ARG A 23 18.85 -6.11 42.27
C ARG A 23 17.60 -5.35 42.68
N HIS A 24 17.71 -4.71 43.84
CA HIS A 24 16.68 -3.97 44.53
C HIS A 24 16.17 -2.79 43.69
N LEU A 25 14.85 -2.74 43.50
CA LEU A 25 14.10 -1.52 43.23
C LEU A 25 14.26 -0.58 44.42
N ARG A 26 14.92 0.57 44.21
CA ARG A 26 14.75 1.74 45.08
C ARG A 26 13.66 2.62 44.47
N ALA A 27 12.48 2.54 45.07
CA ALA A 27 11.45 3.55 44.93
C ALA A 27 11.90 4.82 45.67
N GLY A 28 12.17 5.89 44.92
CA GLY A 28 12.29 7.23 45.46
C GLY A 28 10.98 7.98 45.28
N LEU A 29 10.17 8.06 46.35
CA LEU A 29 9.13 9.07 46.45
C LEU A 29 9.80 10.43 46.61
N LEU A 30 9.46 11.39 45.73
CA LEU A 30 9.53 12.80 46.07
C LEU A 30 8.21 13.47 45.67
N HIS A 31 7.52 13.94 46.70
CA HIS A 31 6.42 14.89 46.60
C HIS A 31 6.95 16.21 46.03
N GLY A 32 6.18 16.84 45.15
CA GLY A 32 6.48 18.16 44.60
C GLY A 32 5.22 18.79 44.02
N SER A 33 4.57 19.61 44.84
CA SER A 33 3.31 20.30 44.62
C SER A 33 3.36 21.36 43.50
N VAL A 34 2.28 21.40 42.73
CA VAL A 34 1.54 22.53 42.13
C VAL A 34 2.29 23.87 41.96
N ALA A 35 2.36 24.35 40.72
CA ALA A 35 2.30 25.77 40.39
C ALA A 35 1.60 25.98 39.04
N THR A 36 0.30 26.25 39.12
CA THR A 36 -0.52 26.77 38.02
C THR A 36 -0.19 28.25 37.85
N ALA A 37 0.49 28.62 36.78
CA ALA A 37 0.69 30.03 36.40
C ALA A 37 -0.20 30.36 35.20
N ALA A 38 -1.39 30.88 35.51
CA ALA A 38 -2.23 31.55 34.53
C ALA A 38 -1.55 32.87 34.13
N VAL A 39 -1.12 32.97 32.87
CA VAL A 39 -0.72 34.25 32.27
C VAL A 39 -1.90 34.78 31.49
N VAL A 40 -2.68 35.64 32.15
CA VAL A 40 -3.58 36.57 31.47
C VAL A 40 -2.74 37.78 31.07
N ARG A 41 -2.61 38.05 29.77
CA ARG A 41 -2.28 39.41 29.32
C ARG A 41 -2.84 39.75 27.96
N ALA A 42 -3.80 40.68 28.04
CA ALA A 42 -4.00 41.85 27.20
C ALA A 42 -4.19 41.64 25.69
N CYS A 43 -5.46 41.76 25.30
CA CYS A 43 -5.90 42.17 23.97
C CYS A 43 -5.30 43.55 23.65
N GLY A 44 -4.34 43.60 22.72
CA GLY A 44 -3.78 44.82 22.15
C GLY A 44 -4.19 44.94 20.69
N VAL A 45 -5.15 45.81 20.42
CA VAL A 45 -5.51 46.22 19.06
C VAL A 45 -4.36 47.07 18.51
N MET A 46 -3.66 46.56 17.50
CA MET A 46 -2.80 47.38 16.65
C MET A 46 -3.26 47.31 15.20
N THR A 47 -3.72 48.46 14.74
CA THR A 47 -4.06 48.81 13.37
C THR A 47 -2.82 48.87 12.49
N GLY A 48 -2.93 48.31 11.28
CA GLY A 48 -2.22 48.78 10.10
C GLY A 48 -0.90 48.09 9.77
N HIS A 49 -0.95 47.15 8.82
CA HIS A 49 -0.23 47.24 7.54
C HIS A 49 -0.66 46.05 6.66
N ARG A 50 -1.57 46.28 5.70
CA ARG A 50 -1.87 45.32 4.64
C ARG A 50 -0.65 45.20 3.73
N ARG A 51 0.20 44.21 3.97
CA ARG A 51 1.10 43.69 2.93
C ARG A 51 0.26 42.85 1.98
N ARG A 52 0.18 43.29 0.71
CA ARG A 52 -0.31 42.46 -0.41
C ARG A 52 0.53 41.18 -0.44
N MET A 53 -0.01 40.07 0.03
CA MET A 53 0.45 38.76 -0.40
C MET A 53 0.02 38.62 -1.86
N GLY A 54 1.00 38.58 -2.76
CA GLY A 54 0.77 38.21 -4.15
C GLY A 54 0.15 36.81 -4.17
N SER A 55 -1.06 36.72 -4.74
CA SER A 55 -1.66 35.43 -5.03
C SER A 55 -0.76 34.75 -6.05
N VAL A 56 -0.01 33.75 -5.63
CA VAL A 56 0.60 32.81 -6.58
C VAL A 56 -0.58 32.03 -7.14
N ARG A 57 -1.06 32.46 -8.31
CA ARG A 57 -1.94 31.64 -9.14
C ARG A 57 -1.14 30.40 -9.48
N ALA A 58 -1.53 29.26 -8.91
CA ALA A 58 -1.17 27.98 -9.48
C ALA A 58 -1.73 27.97 -10.90
N SER A 59 -0.83 28.01 -11.89
CA SER A 59 -1.20 27.75 -13.27
C SER A 59 -1.79 26.33 -13.32
N PRO A 60 -2.98 26.11 -13.93
CA PRO A 60 -3.40 24.77 -14.24
C PRO A 60 -2.38 24.22 -15.23
N GLY A 61 -1.65 23.17 -14.83
CA GLY A 61 -0.82 22.41 -15.76
C GLY A 61 -1.72 21.93 -16.90
N ALA A 62 -1.48 22.45 -18.09
CA ALA A 62 -2.09 21.96 -19.32
C ALA A 62 -1.57 20.53 -19.56
N GLY A 63 -2.36 19.54 -19.13
CA GLY A 63 -2.02 18.13 -19.33
C GLY A 63 -3.00 17.11 -18.74
N GLY A 64 -4.11 17.53 -18.12
CA GLY A 64 -5.03 16.61 -17.45
C GLY A 64 -6.48 16.80 -17.88
N TRP A 65 -6.85 16.43 -19.12
CA TRP A 65 -8.25 16.41 -19.57
C TRP A 65 -8.56 15.38 -20.70
N GLU A 66 -7.76 14.31 -20.88
CA GLU A 66 -7.98 13.36 -22.00
C GLU A 66 -8.38 11.93 -21.60
N VAL A 67 -8.44 11.59 -20.31
CA VAL A 67 -8.92 10.26 -19.93
C VAL A 67 -10.45 10.27 -19.90
N ALA A 68 -11.03 9.50 -20.82
CA ALA A 68 -12.43 9.06 -20.87
C ALA A 68 -13.48 10.04 -21.42
N MET A 69 -13.14 10.95 -22.34
CA MET A 69 -14.16 11.48 -23.28
C MET A 69 -14.32 10.49 -24.44
N ALA A 70 -15.14 9.47 -24.19
CA ALA A 70 -15.70 8.54 -25.19
C ALA A 70 -14.73 8.07 -26.28
N ASP A 71 -13.98 7.00 -26.02
CA ASP A 71 -13.58 6.13 -27.13
C ASP A 71 -14.85 5.53 -27.77
N LYS A 72 -14.77 5.00 -28.99
CA LYS A 72 -15.90 4.65 -29.89
C LYS A 72 -17.09 3.86 -29.29
N GLU A 73 -16.98 3.33 -28.07
CA GLU A 73 -18.02 2.63 -27.31
C GLU A 73 -18.75 3.47 -26.22
N GLY A 74 -18.30 4.70 -25.92
CA GLY A 74 -19.05 5.65 -25.06
C GLY A 74 -19.18 5.25 -23.58
N VAL A 75 -18.29 4.41 -23.04
CA VAL A 75 -18.33 4.03 -21.62
C VAL A 75 -17.86 5.22 -20.75
N GLY A 76 -18.79 5.80 -19.98
CA GLY A 76 -18.48 6.86 -19.02
C GLY A 76 -17.63 6.35 -17.85
N VAL A 77 -16.79 7.23 -17.29
CA VAL A 77 -15.93 6.94 -16.14
C VAL A 77 -16.73 6.43 -14.94
N GLU A 78 -17.95 6.90 -14.77
CA GLU A 78 -18.88 6.48 -13.71
C GLU A 78 -19.18 4.98 -13.82
N ARG A 79 -19.36 4.47 -15.05
CA ARG A 79 -19.63 3.05 -15.27
C ARG A 79 -18.41 2.18 -14.99
N LEU A 80 -17.22 2.64 -15.34
CA LEU A 80 -15.96 1.95 -15.01
C LEU A 80 -15.77 1.87 -13.49
N VAL A 81 -15.97 2.99 -12.78
CA VAL A 81 -15.89 3.05 -11.32
C VAL A 81 -16.95 2.18 -10.65
N GLU A 82 -18.19 2.18 -11.14
CA GLU A 82 -19.25 1.30 -10.64
C GLU A 82 -18.87 -0.18 -10.75
N VAL A 83 -18.32 -0.59 -11.90
CA VAL A 83 -17.88 -1.98 -12.11
C VAL A 83 -16.69 -2.34 -11.21
N ALA A 84 -15.72 -1.43 -11.05
CA ALA A 84 -14.58 -1.62 -10.16
C ALA A 84 -15.04 -1.83 -8.70
N GLN A 85 -16.01 -1.03 -8.23
CA GLN A 85 -16.58 -1.19 -6.90
C GLN A 85 -17.34 -2.51 -6.73
N ARG A 86 -18.14 -2.93 -7.73
CA ARG A 86 -18.81 -4.24 -7.70
C ARG A 86 -17.82 -5.40 -7.70
N ALA A 87 -16.69 -5.27 -8.39
CA ALA A 87 -15.62 -6.26 -8.34
C ALA A 87 -15.01 -6.34 -6.92
N ALA A 88 -14.70 -5.21 -6.30
CA ALA A 88 -14.23 -5.16 -4.91
C ALA A 88 -15.25 -5.75 -3.92
N ASP A 89 -16.55 -5.49 -4.11
CA ASP A 89 -17.61 -6.09 -3.29
C ASP A 89 -17.59 -7.63 -3.40
N ALA A 90 -17.48 -8.16 -4.61
CA ALA A 90 -17.45 -9.59 -4.88
C ALA A 90 -16.21 -10.26 -4.26
N ALA A 91 -15.02 -9.66 -4.41
CA ALA A 91 -13.80 -10.13 -3.75
C ALA A 91 -13.98 -10.13 -2.22
N GLY A 92 -14.45 -9.01 -1.65
CA GLY A 92 -14.64 -8.89 -0.21
C GLY A 92 -15.60 -9.93 0.37
N GLU A 93 -16.65 -10.31 -0.36
CA GLU A 93 -17.56 -11.39 0.05
C GLU A 93 -16.87 -12.75 0.12
N VAL A 94 -16.00 -13.06 -0.83
CA VAL A 94 -15.18 -14.28 -0.83
C VAL A 94 -14.20 -14.24 0.34
N LEU A 95 -13.38 -13.19 0.44
CA LEU A 95 -12.30 -13.11 1.43
C LEU A 95 -12.80 -13.15 2.87
N ARG A 96 -13.96 -12.55 3.16
CA ARG A 96 -14.60 -12.62 4.49
C ARG A 96 -14.99 -14.05 4.89
N LYS A 97 -15.27 -14.94 3.94
CA LYS A 97 -15.58 -16.35 4.24
C LYS A 97 -14.34 -17.11 4.71
N TYR A 98 -13.16 -16.77 4.19
CA TYR A 98 -11.90 -17.47 4.48
C TYR A 98 -11.09 -16.84 5.61
N PHE A 99 -11.16 -15.52 5.80
CA PHE A 99 -10.37 -14.83 6.80
C PHE A 99 -10.66 -15.33 8.23
N ARG A 100 -9.60 -15.66 8.98
CA ARG A 100 -9.65 -16.22 10.36
C ARG A 100 -10.46 -17.52 10.50
N GLN A 101 -10.71 -18.24 9.42
CA GLN A 101 -11.23 -19.60 9.52
C GLN A 101 -10.13 -20.56 9.97
N ARG A 102 -10.50 -21.47 10.88
CA ARG A 102 -9.64 -22.61 11.23
C ARG A 102 -9.75 -23.63 10.11
N VAL A 103 -8.89 -23.53 9.10
CA VAL A 103 -8.74 -24.59 8.11
C VAL A 103 -7.58 -25.46 8.56
N GLU A 104 -7.79 -26.78 8.60
CA GLU A 104 -6.70 -27.72 8.76
C GLU A 104 -5.71 -27.43 7.63
N ILE A 105 -4.49 -27.00 7.97
CA ILE A 105 -3.45 -26.74 7.00
C ILE A 105 -3.15 -28.08 6.34
N ILE A 106 -3.81 -28.35 5.23
CA ILE A 106 -3.48 -29.47 4.36
C ILE A 106 -2.19 -29.01 3.67
N ASP A 107 -1.05 -29.56 4.12
CA ASP A 107 0.26 -29.44 3.48
C ASP A 107 0.23 -30.07 2.08
N LYS A 108 -0.50 -29.43 1.17
CA LYS A 108 -0.34 -29.56 -0.27
C LYS A 108 0.10 -28.18 -0.74
N GLU A 109 1.28 -28.14 -1.36
CA GLU A 109 1.99 -26.90 -1.72
C GLU A 109 1.15 -25.86 -2.49
N ASP A 110 0.03 -26.27 -3.13
CA ASP A 110 -0.87 -25.40 -3.92
C ASP A 110 -2.32 -25.27 -3.39
N GLN A 111 -2.62 -25.69 -2.16
CA GLN A 111 -3.99 -25.67 -1.60
C GLN A 111 -4.10 -25.01 -0.22
N SER A 112 -3.20 -24.07 0.07
CA SER A 112 -3.34 -23.30 1.30
C SER A 112 -4.66 -22.51 1.29
N PRO A 113 -5.29 -22.25 2.45
CA PRO A 113 -6.53 -21.48 2.52
C PRO A 113 -6.41 -20.09 1.90
N VAL A 114 -5.22 -19.48 1.96
CA VAL A 114 -4.96 -18.19 1.32
C VAL A 114 -4.93 -18.32 -0.20
N THR A 115 -4.34 -19.39 -0.75
CA THR A 115 -4.33 -19.67 -2.20
C THR A 115 -5.75 -19.90 -2.74
N ILE A 116 -6.60 -20.60 -2.00
CA ILE A 116 -8.00 -20.81 -2.40
C ILE A 116 -8.77 -19.49 -2.35
N ALA A 117 -8.63 -18.74 -1.26
CA ALA A 117 -9.28 -17.45 -1.10
C ALA A 117 -8.88 -16.45 -2.19
N ASP A 118 -7.59 -16.43 -2.54
CA ASP A 118 -7.03 -15.56 -3.57
C ASP A 118 -7.63 -15.88 -4.95
N ARG A 119 -7.54 -17.14 -5.39
CA ARG A 119 -8.11 -17.60 -6.67
C ARG A 119 -9.61 -17.37 -6.78
N GLU A 120 -10.38 -17.68 -5.73
CA GLU A 120 -11.83 -17.47 -5.75
C GLU A 120 -12.20 -15.98 -5.80
N ALA A 121 -11.44 -15.12 -5.12
CA ALA A 121 -11.65 -13.68 -5.14
C ALA A 121 -11.26 -13.08 -6.50
N GLU A 122 -10.15 -13.52 -7.11
CA GLU A 122 -9.77 -13.12 -8.47
C GLU A 122 -10.86 -13.48 -9.47
N GLU A 123 -11.34 -14.73 -9.47
CA GLU A 123 -12.39 -15.17 -10.39
C GLU A 123 -13.71 -14.42 -10.19
N ALA A 124 -14.06 -14.09 -8.94
CA ALA A 124 -15.24 -13.27 -8.65
C ALA A 124 -15.12 -11.86 -9.28
N MET A 125 -13.95 -11.22 -9.16
CA MET A 125 -13.68 -9.93 -9.79
C MET A 125 -13.72 -10.02 -11.32
N VAL A 126 -13.01 -10.99 -11.89
CA VAL A 126 -12.93 -11.21 -13.34
C VAL A 126 -14.30 -11.43 -13.94
N SER A 127 -15.15 -12.23 -13.26
CA SER A 127 -16.52 -12.48 -13.70
C SER A 127 -17.34 -11.18 -13.79
N VAL A 128 -17.26 -10.31 -12.77
CA VAL A 128 -17.94 -9.00 -12.79
C VAL A 128 -17.42 -8.11 -13.91
N ILE A 129 -16.10 -8.06 -14.09
CA ILE A 129 -15.41 -7.22 -15.08
C ILE A 129 -15.76 -7.67 -16.50
N LEU A 130 -15.47 -8.93 -16.86
CA LEU A 130 -15.64 -9.42 -18.23
C LEU A 130 -17.11 -9.57 -18.64
N LYS A 131 -18.03 -9.76 -17.68
CA LYS A 131 -19.47 -9.67 -17.97
C LYS A 131 -19.91 -8.24 -18.32
N SER A 132 -19.26 -7.25 -17.72
CA SER A 132 -19.57 -5.83 -17.97
C SER A 132 -18.83 -5.29 -19.19
N PHE A 133 -17.60 -5.78 -19.43
CA PHE A 133 -16.71 -5.33 -20.50
C PHE A 133 -15.98 -6.52 -21.16
N PRO A 134 -16.64 -7.23 -22.10
CA PRO A 134 -16.07 -8.41 -22.74
C PRO A 134 -14.81 -8.13 -23.59
N SER A 135 -14.62 -6.88 -24.04
CA SER A 135 -13.48 -6.42 -24.83
C SER A 135 -12.26 -6.01 -24.00
N HIS A 136 -12.41 -5.90 -22.67
CA HIS A 136 -11.30 -5.56 -21.78
C HIS A 136 -10.44 -6.79 -21.48
N ALA A 137 -9.16 -6.56 -21.18
CA ALA A 137 -8.27 -7.60 -20.66
C ALA A 137 -8.20 -7.56 -19.14
N VAL A 138 -7.81 -8.68 -18.52
CA VAL A 138 -7.47 -8.79 -17.10
C VAL A 138 -6.06 -9.35 -16.96
N PHE A 139 -5.31 -8.85 -15.99
CA PHE A 139 -4.03 -9.40 -15.56
C PHE A 139 -4.07 -9.63 -14.05
N GLY A 140 -4.05 -10.88 -13.61
CA GLY A 140 -4.04 -11.25 -12.19
C GLY A 140 -2.69 -11.83 -11.75
N GLU A 141 -2.43 -11.85 -10.45
CA GLU A 141 -1.27 -12.52 -9.86
C GLU A 141 -1.27 -14.03 -10.21
N GLU A 142 -2.41 -14.69 -10.06
CA GLU A 142 -2.49 -16.16 -10.18
C GLU A 142 -2.60 -16.63 -11.63
N ASN A 143 -3.38 -15.93 -12.46
CA ASN A 143 -3.71 -16.39 -13.82
C ASN A 143 -3.04 -15.58 -14.95
N GLY A 144 -2.28 -14.53 -14.61
CA GLY A 144 -1.65 -13.66 -15.61
C GLY A 144 -2.64 -13.02 -16.57
N TRP A 145 -2.23 -12.84 -17.83
CA TRP A 145 -3.03 -12.18 -18.86
C TRP A 145 -4.20 -13.04 -19.37
N ARG A 146 -5.39 -12.45 -19.39
CA ARG A 146 -6.62 -13.01 -19.96
C ARG A 146 -7.36 -11.96 -20.78
N CYS A 147 -7.57 -12.25 -22.05
CA CYS A 147 -8.37 -11.42 -22.95
C CYS A 147 -9.01 -12.30 -24.04
N VAL A 148 -10.21 -11.95 -24.48
CA VAL A 148 -10.85 -12.60 -25.64
C VAL A 148 -10.13 -12.21 -26.93
N GLU A 149 -9.62 -10.98 -27.01
CA GLU A 149 -8.86 -10.45 -28.14
C GLU A 149 -7.35 -10.55 -27.91
N LYS A 150 -6.56 -10.31 -28.98
CA LYS A 150 -5.10 -10.32 -28.90
C LYS A 150 -4.50 -9.12 -28.15
N SER A 151 -5.26 -8.04 -28.05
CA SER A 151 -4.85 -6.79 -27.41
C SER A 151 -6.08 -6.09 -26.84
N ALA A 152 -5.92 -5.27 -25.81
CA ALA A 152 -6.98 -4.43 -25.27
C ALA A 152 -6.43 -3.06 -24.88
N ASP A 153 -7.18 -2.00 -25.16
CA ASP A 153 -6.85 -0.65 -24.70
C ASP A 153 -7.06 -0.51 -23.19
N TYR A 154 -8.03 -1.24 -22.65
CA TYR A 154 -8.36 -1.29 -21.23
C TYR A 154 -7.92 -2.61 -20.62
N VAL A 155 -7.10 -2.52 -19.57
CA VAL A 155 -6.56 -3.68 -18.86
C VAL A 155 -6.79 -3.53 -17.37
N TRP A 156 -7.45 -4.50 -16.76
CA TRP A 156 -7.67 -4.56 -15.31
C TRP A 156 -6.55 -5.35 -14.68
N VAL A 157 -5.78 -4.74 -13.79
CA VAL A 157 -4.70 -5.40 -13.05
C VAL A 157 -5.17 -5.64 -11.63
N LEU A 158 -5.12 -6.89 -11.17
CA LEU A 158 -5.76 -7.34 -9.94
C LEU A 158 -4.77 -8.02 -9.01
N ASP A 159 -4.87 -7.68 -7.72
CA ASP A 159 -4.33 -8.47 -6.61
C ASP A 159 -5.48 -8.67 -5.59
N PRO A 160 -5.98 -9.90 -5.43
CA PRO A 160 -7.05 -10.16 -4.48
C PRO A 160 -6.62 -9.99 -3.01
N ILE A 161 -5.37 -10.33 -2.64
CA ILE A 161 -4.86 -10.31 -1.27
C ILE A 161 -3.41 -9.77 -1.23
N ASP A 162 -3.27 -8.45 -1.33
CA ASP A 162 -2.02 -7.78 -1.00
C ASP A 162 -1.79 -7.84 0.51
N GLY A 163 -0.68 -8.41 0.94
CA GLY A 163 -0.40 -8.73 2.34
C GLY A 163 -0.88 -10.13 2.77
N THR A 164 -0.62 -11.15 1.95
CA THR A 164 -0.93 -12.57 2.26
C THR A 164 -0.49 -13.01 3.68
N LYS A 165 0.66 -12.54 4.19
CA LYS A 165 1.10 -12.83 5.57
C LYS A 165 0.18 -12.22 6.62
N SER A 166 -0.33 -11.02 6.39
CA SER A 166 -1.34 -10.39 7.24
C SER A 166 -2.64 -11.21 7.21
N PHE A 167 -3.07 -11.67 6.04
CA PHE A 167 -4.25 -12.53 5.90
C PHE A 167 -4.12 -13.85 6.68
N ILE A 168 -3.03 -14.61 6.44
CA ILE A 168 -2.78 -15.92 7.08
C ILE A 168 -2.71 -15.80 8.60
N THR A 169 -2.08 -14.75 9.12
CA THR A 169 -1.91 -14.53 10.57
C THR A 169 -3.14 -13.88 11.22
N GLY A 170 -4.19 -13.61 10.46
CA GLY A 170 -5.44 -13.03 10.96
C GLY A 170 -5.32 -11.53 11.29
N LYS A 171 -4.34 -10.82 10.75
CA LYS A 171 -4.19 -9.37 10.86
C LYS A 171 -5.04 -8.69 9.77
N PRO A 172 -6.05 -7.87 10.11
CA PRO A 172 -7.01 -7.33 9.14
C PRO A 172 -6.47 -6.08 8.42
N LEU A 173 -5.20 -6.10 7.99
CA LEU A 173 -4.53 -5.00 7.27
C LEU A 173 -3.95 -5.41 5.91
N PHE A 174 -4.36 -6.58 5.38
CA PHE A 174 -4.23 -6.89 3.95
C PHE A 174 -5.21 -6.03 3.14
N GLY A 175 -5.11 -6.00 1.81
CA GLY A 175 -6.11 -5.31 0.97
C GLY A 175 -6.31 -6.00 -0.37
N THR A 176 -7.44 -5.72 -1.02
CA THR A 176 -7.67 -6.06 -2.42
C THR A 176 -7.34 -4.84 -3.27
N LEU A 177 -6.51 -5.04 -4.29
CA LEU A 177 -6.08 -4.00 -5.22
C LEU A 177 -6.68 -4.23 -6.59
N ILE A 178 -7.30 -3.17 -7.12
CA ILE A 178 -7.87 -3.15 -8.47
C ILE A 178 -7.35 -1.91 -9.17
N SER A 179 -6.65 -2.10 -10.28
CA SER A 179 -6.25 -1.01 -11.17
C SER A 179 -6.90 -1.18 -12.53
N LEU A 180 -7.42 -0.10 -13.11
CA LEU A 180 -7.76 -0.05 -14.53
C LEU A 180 -6.71 0.79 -15.24
N LEU A 181 -6.07 0.20 -16.25
CA LEU A 181 -5.16 0.89 -17.14
C LEU A 181 -5.89 1.22 -18.44
N TYR A 182 -5.71 2.44 -18.94
CA TYR A 182 -6.04 2.81 -20.32
C TYR A 182 -4.75 3.10 -21.07
N LYS A 183 -4.48 2.33 -22.13
CA LYS A 183 -3.24 2.41 -22.93
C LYS A 183 -1.97 2.42 -22.06
N GLY A 184 -1.95 1.55 -21.05
CA GLY A 184 -0.83 1.39 -20.12
C GLY A 184 -0.76 2.40 -18.97
N LYS A 185 -1.60 3.46 -18.96
CA LYS A 185 -1.66 4.42 -17.84
C LYS A 185 -2.72 3.97 -16.82
N PRO A 186 -2.41 3.85 -15.51
CA PRO A 186 -3.43 3.68 -14.47
C PRO A 186 -4.39 4.87 -14.43
N VAL A 187 -5.67 4.60 -14.60
CA VAL A 187 -6.73 5.63 -14.64
C VAL A 187 -7.74 5.48 -13.49
N ILE A 188 -7.91 4.26 -12.96
CA ILE A 188 -8.69 3.99 -11.74
C ILE A 188 -7.85 3.10 -10.85
N GLY A 189 -7.87 3.37 -9.55
CA GLY A 189 -7.25 2.54 -8.52
C GLY A 189 -8.19 2.36 -7.34
N ILE A 190 -8.33 1.13 -6.84
CA ILE A 190 -9.03 0.80 -5.60
C ILE A 190 -8.08 0.08 -4.65
N ILE A 191 -8.10 0.51 -3.39
CA ILE A 191 -7.60 -0.25 -2.25
C ILE A 191 -8.81 -0.56 -1.37
N ASP A 192 -9.17 -1.82 -1.23
CA ASP A 192 -10.30 -2.27 -0.41
C ASP A 192 -9.80 -3.10 0.77
N GLN A 193 -10.16 -2.71 1.99
CA GLN A 193 -10.00 -3.55 3.17
C GLN A 193 -11.38 -4.16 3.52
N PRO A 194 -11.66 -5.42 3.14
CA PRO A 194 -13.01 -5.98 3.20
C PRO A 194 -13.51 -6.34 4.60
N ILE A 195 -12.61 -6.45 5.58
CA ILE A 195 -12.90 -6.72 7.00
C ILE A 195 -13.23 -5.42 7.73
N LEU A 196 -12.41 -4.38 7.53
CA LEU A 196 -12.61 -3.05 8.12
C LEU A 196 -13.70 -2.25 7.39
N ARG A 197 -14.04 -2.66 6.15
CA ARG A 197 -14.99 -2.00 5.25
C ARG A 197 -14.54 -0.57 4.94
N GLU A 198 -13.28 -0.45 4.59
CA GLU A 198 -12.66 0.80 4.15
C GLU A 198 -12.25 0.66 2.69
N ARG A 199 -12.71 1.57 1.84
CA ARG A 199 -12.43 1.56 0.42
C ARG A 199 -11.92 2.91 -0.03
N TRP A 200 -10.67 2.92 -0.51
CA TRP A 200 -10.08 4.06 -1.19
C TRP A 200 -10.31 3.92 -2.68
N VAL A 201 -10.80 4.98 -3.33
CA VAL A 201 -11.03 5.03 -4.77
C VAL A 201 -10.34 6.27 -5.33
N GLY A 202 -9.33 6.03 -6.17
CA GLY A 202 -8.64 7.06 -6.95
C GLY A 202 -9.06 6.98 -8.41
N VAL A 203 -9.31 8.12 -9.03
CA VAL A 203 -9.63 8.26 -10.45
C VAL A 203 -8.80 9.40 -11.00
N ASP A 204 -8.13 9.19 -12.13
CA ASP A 204 -7.28 10.20 -12.78
C ASP A 204 -8.09 11.49 -13.01
N GLY A 205 -7.55 12.63 -12.54
CA GLY A 205 -8.22 13.93 -12.61
C GLY A 205 -9.28 14.20 -11.54
N MET A 206 -9.58 13.27 -10.63
CA MET A 206 -10.55 13.46 -9.53
C MET A 206 -9.87 13.38 -8.15
N LYS A 207 -10.58 13.86 -7.12
CA LYS A 207 -10.16 13.67 -5.73
C LYS A 207 -10.38 12.23 -5.30
N THR A 208 -9.36 11.65 -4.67
CA THR A 208 -9.46 10.33 -4.04
C THR A 208 -10.49 10.40 -2.92
N THR A 209 -11.29 9.34 -2.80
CA THR A 209 -12.26 9.19 -1.71
C THR A 209 -11.94 7.98 -0.83
N LEU A 210 -12.28 8.07 0.45
CA LEU A 210 -12.40 6.96 1.38
C LEU A 210 -13.88 6.81 1.75
N ASN A 211 -14.49 5.67 1.43
CA ASN A 211 -15.91 5.41 1.67
C ASN A 211 -16.82 6.54 1.14
N GLY A 212 -16.47 7.09 -0.02
CA GLY A 212 -17.20 8.18 -0.69
C GLY A 212 -16.94 9.58 -0.15
N GLN A 213 -16.10 9.75 0.87
CA GLN A 213 -15.67 11.06 1.36
C GLN A 213 -14.32 11.44 0.78
N GLU A 214 -14.17 12.65 0.24
CA GLU A 214 -12.88 13.13 -0.25
C GLU A 214 -11.83 13.14 0.86
N ILE A 215 -10.61 12.72 0.51
CA ILE A 215 -9.45 12.71 1.40
C ILE A 215 -8.30 13.51 0.80
N SER A 216 -7.32 13.83 1.63
CA SER A 216 -6.08 14.44 1.16
C SER A 216 -4.92 14.05 2.05
N VAL A 217 -3.74 13.98 1.43
CA VAL A 217 -2.47 13.89 2.14
C VAL A 217 -2.24 15.10 3.05
N ARG A 218 -1.35 14.96 4.03
CA ARG A 218 -0.95 16.06 4.92
C ARG A 218 0.38 16.70 4.48
N PRO A 219 0.60 17.99 4.78
CA PRO A 219 1.91 18.61 4.55
C PRO A 219 2.96 18.07 5.52
N CYS A 220 4.16 17.82 5.00
CA CYS A 220 5.36 17.51 5.78
C CYS A 220 6.57 18.03 5.00
N ASN A 221 7.28 19.02 5.53
CA ASN A 221 8.31 19.74 4.78
C ASN A 221 9.74 19.23 5.03
N VAL A 222 9.96 18.41 6.05
CA VAL A 222 11.29 17.93 6.46
C VAL A 222 11.25 16.43 6.72
N LEU A 223 12.18 15.69 6.09
CA LEU A 223 12.25 14.23 6.20
C LEU A 223 12.35 13.75 7.66
N ALA A 224 13.10 14.46 8.50
CA ALA A 224 13.25 14.17 9.93
C ALA A 224 11.96 14.27 10.76
N GLN A 225 10.87 14.79 10.19
CA GLN A 225 9.55 14.81 10.83
C GLN A 225 8.58 13.76 10.26
N ALA A 226 8.97 13.07 9.18
CA ALA A 226 8.13 12.10 8.48
C ALA A 226 7.98 10.80 9.30
N TYR A 227 6.73 10.32 9.39
CA TYR A 227 6.41 8.95 9.75
C TYR A 227 6.52 8.07 8.51
N LEU A 228 7.47 7.14 8.54
CA LEU A 228 7.76 6.22 7.45
C LEU A 228 7.08 4.87 7.71
N TYR A 229 6.50 4.28 6.68
CA TYR A 229 6.15 2.87 6.66
C TYR A 229 6.92 2.09 5.60
N THR A 230 7.11 0.80 5.87
CA THR A 230 7.48 -0.23 4.89
C THR A 230 6.93 -1.56 5.39
N THR A 231 6.64 -2.53 4.53
CA THR A 231 6.05 -3.80 4.99
C THR A 231 6.95 -4.56 5.96
N SER A 232 8.23 -4.72 5.64
CA SER A 232 9.15 -5.49 6.48
C SER A 232 10.59 -5.03 6.28
N PRO A 233 11.40 -5.00 7.34
CA PRO A 233 12.83 -4.72 7.20
C PRO A 233 13.57 -5.80 6.40
N HIS A 234 12.97 -6.98 6.20
CA HIS A 234 13.59 -8.12 5.53
C HIS A 234 13.28 -8.22 4.03
N LEU A 235 12.50 -7.29 3.48
CA LEU A 235 12.17 -7.25 2.04
C LEU A 235 13.15 -6.40 1.22
N PHE A 236 14.24 -5.98 1.86
CA PHE A 236 15.35 -5.30 1.22
C PHE A 236 16.55 -6.24 1.18
N ALA A 237 17.31 -6.17 0.09
CA ALA A 237 18.53 -6.95 -0.08
C ALA A 237 19.56 -6.18 -0.91
N GLY A 238 20.84 -6.41 -0.64
CA GLY A 238 21.94 -5.79 -1.38
C GLY A 238 21.88 -4.27 -1.35
N GLU A 239 22.16 -3.63 -2.48
CA GLU A 239 22.18 -2.16 -2.58
C GLU A 239 20.85 -1.50 -2.20
N ALA A 240 19.72 -2.21 -2.37
CA ALA A 240 18.41 -1.67 -2.00
C ALA A 240 18.24 -1.54 -0.49
N GLU A 241 18.86 -2.42 0.30
CA GLU A 241 18.89 -2.33 1.76
C GLU A 241 19.70 -1.13 2.21
N ASP A 242 20.88 -0.92 1.64
CA ASP A 242 21.72 0.25 1.93
C ASP A 242 21.01 1.57 1.60
N ALA A 243 20.30 1.62 0.48
CA ALA A 243 19.50 2.78 0.07
C ALA A 243 18.35 3.04 1.05
N PHE A 244 17.60 2.01 1.41
CA PHE A 244 16.52 2.12 2.39
C PHE A 244 17.03 2.60 3.76
N ILE A 245 18.15 2.06 4.25
CA ILE A 245 18.76 2.44 5.54
C ILE A 245 19.08 3.95 5.58
N ARG A 246 19.61 4.52 4.49
CA ARG A 246 19.90 5.97 4.39
C ARG A 246 18.66 6.85 4.58
N VAL A 247 17.49 6.39 4.14
CA VAL A 247 16.21 7.08 4.35
C VAL A 247 15.71 6.82 5.77
N ARG A 248 15.67 5.55 6.17
CA ARG A 248 15.18 5.07 7.47
C ARG A 248 15.84 5.80 8.65
N ASP A 249 17.13 6.06 8.57
CA ASP A 249 17.88 6.69 9.66
C ASP A 249 17.71 8.23 9.71
N LYS A 250 17.05 8.82 8.70
CA LYS A 250 16.79 10.25 8.59
C LYS A 250 15.33 10.65 8.87
N VAL A 251 14.42 9.68 8.98
CA VAL A 251 13.01 9.95 9.28
C VAL A 251 12.76 10.10 10.77
N LYS A 252 11.57 10.55 11.16
CA LYS A 252 11.20 10.68 12.57
C LYS A 252 11.14 9.33 13.26
N VAL A 253 10.39 8.40 12.67
CA VAL A 253 10.21 7.01 13.13
C VAL A 253 9.90 6.12 11.93
N PRO A 254 10.62 5.00 11.75
CA PRO A 254 10.22 3.93 10.84
C PRO A 254 9.23 2.97 11.51
N LEU A 255 8.13 2.68 10.84
CA LEU A 255 7.06 1.76 11.24
C LEU A 255 6.87 0.66 10.18
N TYR A 256 6.22 -0.44 10.56
CA TYR A 256 6.21 -1.66 9.73
C TYR A 256 4.87 -2.40 9.67
N GLY A 257 4.69 -3.20 8.61
CA GLY A 257 3.88 -4.42 8.64
C GLY A 257 2.45 -4.32 8.12
N CYS A 258 2.14 -3.49 7.13
CA CYS A 258 0.76 -3.41 6.62
C CYS A 258 0.62 -3.09 5.13
N ASP A 259 1.58 -3.50 4.29
CA ASP A 259 1.39 -3.64 2.84
C ASP A 259 0.71 -2.39 2.21
N CYS A 260 -0.27 -2.55 1.30
CA CYS A 260 -1.03 -1.44 0.69
C CYS A 260 -1.72 -0.52 1.70
N TYR A 261 -2.05 -1.00 2.90
CA TYR A 261 -2.75 -0.21 3.91
C TYR A 261 -1.88 0.97 4.39
N ALA A 262 -0.55 0.87 4.33
CA ALA A 262 0.33 1.99 4.60
C ALA A 262 0.13 3.15 3.60
N TYR A 263 -0.06 2.81 2.31
CA TYR A 263 -0.33 3.78 1.26
C TYR A 263 -1.72 4.38 1.36
N ALA A 264 -2.72 3.59 1.77
CA ALA A 264 -4.06 4.06 2.09
C ALA A 264 -4.04 5.10 3.24
N LEU A 265 -3.29 4.82 4.31
CA LEU A 265 -3.08 5.77 5.41
C LEU A 265 -2.33 7.03 4.97
N LEU A 266 -1.37 6.91 4.04
CA LEU A 266 -0.67 8.04 3.44
C LEU A 266 -1.63 8.92 2.65
N ALA A 267 -2.45 8.34 1.77
CA ALA A 267 -3.46 9.05 1.00
C ALA A 267 -4.46 9.80 1.90
N SER A 268 -4.76 9.24 3.08
CA SER A 268 -5.61 9.87 4.10
C SER A 268 -4.88 10.88 5.01
N GLY A 269 -3.58 11.13 4.80
CA GLY A 269 -2.82 12.13 5.56
C GLY A 269 -2.35 11.68 6.96
N PHE A 270 -2.37 10.37 7.25
CA PHE A 270 -1.91 9.83 8.53
C PHE A 270 -0.45 9.38 8.51
N VAL A 271 0.08 9.06 7.32
CA VAL A 271 1.48 8.69 7.04
C VAL A 271 2.12 9.70 6.08
N ASP A 272 3.42 9.95 6.22
CA ASP A 272 4.12 10.95 5.39
C ASP A 272 4.92 10.32 4.25
N LEU A 273 5.44 9.11 4.46
CA LEU A 273 6.36 8.43 3.54
C LEU A 273 6.15 6.92 3.59
N VAL A 274 6.16 6.26 2.43
CA VAL A 274 6.25 4.81 2.28
C VAL A 274 7.39 4.49 1.32
N VAL A 275 8.27 3.56 1.69
CA VAL A 275 9.42 3.15 0.87
C VAL A 275 9.48 1.63 0.84
N GLU A 276 9.41 1.03 -0.34
CA GLU A 276 9.41 -0.41 -0.54
C GLU A 276 10.25 -0.83 -1.74
N SER A 277 10.70 -2.07 -1.70
CA SER A 277 11.52 -2.70 -2.73
C SER A 277 10.88 -4.04 -3.08
N GLY A 278 10.87 -4.39 -4.37
CA GLY A 278 10.45 -5.70 -4.82
C GLY A 278 8.98 -5.85 -5.24
N LEU A 279 8.19 -4.77 -5.24
CA LEU A 279 6.75 -4.80 -5.54
C LEU A 279 6.46 -5.22 -6.98
N LYS A 280 5.45 -6.05 -7.19
CA LYS A 280 4.93 -6.42 -8.50
C LYS A 280 3.95 -5.36 -9.00
N PRO A 281 3.65 -5.35 -10.31
CA PRO A 281 2.75 -4.34 -10.89
C PRO A 281 1.35 -4.35 -10.27
N TYR A 282 0.83 -5.53 -9.95
CA TYR A 282 -0.45 -5.69 -9.28
C TYR A 282 -0.47 -5.11 -7.84
N ASP A 283 0.70 -5.03 -7.18
CA ASP A 283 0.85 -4.44 -5.84
C ASP A 283 0.87 -2.90 -5.84
N PHE A 284 1.21 -2.24 -6.96
CA PHE A 284 1.39 -0.77 -6.97
C PHE A 284 0.52 0.01 -7.96
N LEU A 285 0.02 -0.60 -9.04
CA LEU A 285 -0.69 0.15 -10.09
C LEU A 285 -2.01 0.75 -9.58
N SER A 286 -2.65 0.15 -8.59
CA SER A 286 -3.85 0.69 -7.92
C SER A 286 -3.52 1.89 -7.03
N LEU A 287 -2.28 1.95 -6.50
CA LEU A 287 -1.83 2.99 -5.58
C LEU A 287 -1.63 4.32 -6.30
N VAL A 288 -1.26 4.29 -7.58
CA VAL A 288 -0.93 5.50 -8.36
C VAL A 288 -2.11 6.48 -8.41
N PRO A 289 -3.31 6.13 -8.92
CA PRO A 289 -4.43 7.07 -8.93
C PRO A 289 -4.91 7.46 -7.53
N VAL A 290 -4.80 6.55 -6.54
CA VAL A 290 -5.21 6.81 -5.15
C VAL A 290 -4.33 7.88 -4.51
N ILE A 291 -3.01 7.77 -4.63
CA ILE A 291 -2.07 8.70 -4.00
C ILE A 291 -2.06 10.04 -4.75
N GLU A 292 -2.01 10.02 -6.09
CA GLU A 292 -2.01 11.24 -6.89
C GLU A 292 -3.33 12.02 -6.71
N GLY A 293 -4.48 11.34 -6.70
CA GLY A 293 -5.79 11.97 -6.47
C GLY A 293 -5.96 12.55 -5.05
N ALA A 294 -5.23 12.03 -4.06
CA ALA A 294 -5.16 12.58 -2.71
C ALA A 294 -4.22 13.79 -2.60
N GLY A 295 -3.43 14.08 -3.64
CA GLY A 295 -2.43 15.15 -3.72
C GLY A 295 -1.01 14.74 -3.34
N GLY A 296 -0.75 13.44 -3.20
CA GLY A 296 0.58 12.90 -2.90
C GLY A 296 1.45 12.71 -4.15
N SER A 297 2.63 12.12 -3.95
CA SER A 297 3.56 11.74 -5.01
C SER A 297 3.97 10.27 -4.86
N ILE A 298 4.05 9.54 -5.96
CA ILE A 298 4.51 8.15 -5.99
C ILE A 298 5.35 7.91 -7.25
N THR A 299 6.56 7.36 -7.08
CA THR A 299 7.53 7.16 -8.17
C THR A 299 8.34 5.88 -7.94
N ASP A 300 9.15 5.52 -8.93
CA ASP A 300 10.30 4.65 -8.67
C ASP A 300 11.34 5.37 -7.79
N TRP A 301 12.37 4.66 -7.33
CA TRP A 301 13.45 5.24 -6.53
C TRP A 301 14.38 6.22 -7.28
N LYS A 302 14.27 6.32 -8.61
CA LYS A 302 14.96 7.34 -9.42
C LYS A 302 14.10 8.58 -9.63
N GLY A 303 12.85 8.58 -9.16
CA GLY A 303 11.90 9.67 -9.35
C GLY A 303 11.13 9.61 -10.67
N ASN A 304 11.24 8.52 -11.44
CA ASN A 304 10.46 8.34 -12.67
C ASN A 304 9.04 7.88 -12.33
N LYS A 305 8.12 8.14 -13.27
CA LYS A 305 6.76 7.59 -13.21
C LYS A 305 6.82 6.07 -13.19
N LEU A 306 6.05 5.47 -12.29
CA LEU A 306 5.84 4.04 -12.30
C LEU A 306 5.05 3.66 -13.56
N HIS A 307 5.66 2.81 -14.38
CA HIS A 307 5.07 2.34 -15.62
C HIS A 307 5.47 0.89 -15.83
N TRP A 308 4.48 0.05 -16.11
CA TRP A 308 4.69 -1.34 -16.49
C TRP A 308 3.94 -1.61 -17.80
N PRO A 309 4.63 -1.99 -18.89
CA PRO A 309 4.01 -2.24 -20.18
C PRO A 309 3.25 -3.57 -20.13
N VAL A 310 1.96 -3.53 -19.81
CA VAL A 310 1.12 -4.73 -19.72
C VAL A 310 0.70 -5.24 -21.11
N SER A 311 0.96 -6.52 -21.38
CA SER A 311 0.54 -7.26 -22.58
C SER A 311 0.43 -8.76 -22.26
N ALA A 312 0.04 -9.56 -23.26
CA ALA A 312 -0.02 -11.02 -23.15
C ALA A 312 1.34 -11.68 -22.88
N GLU A 313 2.43 -11.01 -23.26
CA GLU A 313 3.81 -11.49 -23.11
C GLU A 313 4.50 -10.95 -21.86
N SER A 314 3.88 -9.97 -21.19
CA SER A 314 4.48 -9.29 -20.04
C SER A 314 4.66 -10.25 -18.87
N ARG A 315 5.85 -10.19 -18.28
CA ARG A 315 6.14 -10.86 -17.01
C ARG A 315 6.16 -9.79 -15.90
N PRO A 316 5.59 -10.07 -14.72
CA PRO A 316 5.56 -9.11 -13.62
C PRO A 316 6.97 -8.94 -13.04
N GLU A 317 7.65 -7.88 -13.46
CA GLU A 317 8.93 -7.45 -12.91
C GLU A 317 8.74 -6.81 -11.54
N SER A 318 9.81 -6.79 -10.74
CA SER A 318 9.79 -6.15 -9.42
C SER A 318 10.26 -4.71 -9.51
N PHE A 319 9.56 -3.82 -8.81
CA PHE A 319 9.79 -2.38 -8.78
C PHE A 319 10.12 -1.91 -7.37
N ASN A 320 10.94 -0.86 -7.29
CA ASN A 320 11.22 -0.15 -6.06
C ASN A 320 10.36 1.10 -6.03
N VAL A 321 9.53 1.25 -5.01
CA VAL A 321 8.49 2.29 -4.93
C VAL A 321 8.79 3.21 -3.76
N VAL A 322 8.61 4.51 -3.99
CA VAL A 322 8.54 5.52 -2.93
C VAL A 322 7.29 6.35 -3.12
N ALA A 323 6.54 6.54 -2.05
CA ALA A 323 5.35 7.39 -2.01
C ALA A 323 5.44 8.37 -0.85
N SER A 324 4.99 9.62 -1.04
CA SER A 324 4.97 10.63 0.01
C SER A 324 3.74 11.53 -0.07
N GLY A 325 3.34 12.10 1.07
CA GLY A 325 2.27 13.09 1.14
C GLY A 325 2.69 14.50 0.71
N ASP A 326 3.99 14.78 0.58
CA ASP A 326 4.51 16.11 0.27
C ASP A 326 5.73 16.02 -0.65
N ALA A 327 5.69 16.74 -1.78
CA ALA A 327 6.74 16.73 -2.79
C ALA A 327 8.14 17.11 -2.24
N ARG A 328 8.21 17.89 -1.15
CA ARG A 328 9.49 18.25 -0.51
C ARG A 328 10.10 17.06 0.23
N VAL A 329 9.28 16.26 0.91
CA VAL A 329 9.72 15.01 1.55
C VAL A 329 10.02 13.97 0.49
N HIS A 330 9.23 13.91 -0.60
CA HIS A 330 9.52 13.06 -1.76
C HIS A 330 10.94 13.27 -2.28
N LYS A 331 11.29 14.52 -2.56
CA LYS A 331 12.62 14.88 -3.07
C LYS A 331 13.71 14.53 -2.06
N GLN A 332 13.52 14.84 -0.78
CA GLN A 332 14.49 14.51 0.26
C GLN A 332 14.70 12.98 0.40
N ALA A 333 13.65 12.19 0.21
CA ALA A 333 13.73 10.74 0.20
C ALA A 333 14.53 10.24 -1.02
N LEU A 334 14.24 10.73 -2.23
CA LEU A 334 15.01 10.41 -3.44
C LEU A 334 16.50 10.78 -3.30
N ASP A 335 16.80 11.99 -2.80
CA ASP A 335 18.16 12.45 -2.54
C ASP A 335 18.90 11.56 -1.52
N ALA A 336 18.18 10.98 -0.56
CA ALA A 336 18.75 10.06 0.43
C ALA A 336 18.88 8.61 -0.09
N LEU A 337 17.96 8.17 -0.96
CA LEU A 337 18.02 6.85 -1.60
C LEU A 337 19.27 6.72 -2.47
N GLN A 338 19.69 7.77 -3.19
CA GLN A 338 20.87 7.75 -4.07
C GLN A 338 20.85 6.56 -5.06
N TRP A 339 19.67 6.24 -5.59
CA TRP A 339 19.47 5.10 -6.49
C TRP A 339 19.89 5.46 -7.92
N HIS A 340 20.67 4.60 -8.57
CA HIS A 340 21.31 4.88 -9.87
C HIS A 340 20.84 3.98 -11.00
#